data_AF-A0A7S3I2S4-F1
#
_entry.id   AF-A0A7S3I2S4-F1
#
_cell.length_a   1.000
_cell.length_b   1.000
_cell.length_c   1.000
_cell.angle_alpha   90.00
_cell.angle_beta   90.00
_cell.angle_gamma   90.00
#
_symmetry.space_group_name_H-M   'P 1'
#
loop_
_entity.id
_entity.type
_entity.pdbx_description
1 polymer ?
#
loop_
_entity_poly.entity_id
_entity_poly.type
_entity_poly.pdbx_seq_one_letter_code
_entity_poly.pdbx_strand_id
1 'polypeptide(L)'
;MTTLNERYDYGLNLELLSVDEGITGYRDDSLETVKKNQETYQLPLTIVSYKDLYGWTMDEIVKIIGLTNNCTFCGVFRRQALDRGAIQIRADKILTGHNADDIAETVYMNILRGDFFRLAKCVEIMTGRDGPLPRGKPFKYTYEKEIVMYAHFKKLDYFSTECIYSPNAYRGYVRELIKDLEATRPSTIIDIIHSAESLEIDTSTVKMPKLMACTRCQFMSSNDVCKACVLLEGLNTGKTRQAMGRKEVQSSQTDKKATQ
;
A
#
# COMPACT_ATOMS: atom_id res chain seq x y z
N MET A 1 -7.18 -7.64 -28.27
CA MET A 1 -5.75 -7.38 -28.02
C MET A 1 -5.70 -6.14 -27.13
N THR A 2 -4.64 -5.90 -26.34
CA THR A 2 -4.64 -4.75 -25.42
C THR A 2 -4.29 -3.47 -26.17
N THR A 3 -4.85 -2.32 -25.76
CA THR A 3 -4.56 -1.01 -26.39
C THR A 3 -3.07 -0.71 -26.49
N LEU A 4 -2.26 -1.14 -25.51
CA LEU A 4 -0.81 -0.94 -25.52
C LEU A 4 -0.12 -1.77 -26.61
N ASN A 5 -0.50 -3.04 -26.75
CA ASN A 5 0.04 -3.89 -27.81
C ASN A 5 -0.42 -3.42 -29.19
N GLU A 6 -1.68 -3.00 -29.33
CA GLU A 6 -2.22 -2.49 -30.60
C GLU A 6 -1.52 -1.21 -31.07
N ARG A 7 -1.14 -0.33 -30.13
CA ARG A 7 -0.50 0.96 -30.47
C ARG A 7 1.01 0.89 -30.61
N TYR A 8 1.67 0.06 -29.81
CA TYR A 8 3.13 0.11 -29.64
C TYR A 8 3.83 -1.23 -29.86
N ASP A 9 3.10 -2.31 -30.14
CA ASP A 9 3.63 -3.65 -30.37
C ASP A 9 4.60 -4.14 -29.28
N TYR A 10 4.26 -3.88 -28.01
CA TYR A 10 5.10 -4.25 -26.87
C TYR A 10 5.11 -5.75 -26.53
N GLY A 11 4.23 -6.56 -27.13
CA GLY A 11 4.14 -7.99 -26.84
C GLY A 11 3.79 -8.32 -25.37
N LEU A 12 3.09 -7.43 -24.67
CA LEU A 12 2.78 -7.58 -23.24
C LEU A 12 1.70 -8.64 -23.01
N ASN A 13 1.92 -9.56 -22.07
CA ASN A 13 0.86 -10.33 -21.44
C ASN A 13 0.36 -9.56 -20.20
N LEU A 14 -0.87 -9.05 -20.25
CA LEU A 14 -1.46 -8.27 -19.15
C LEU A 14 -2.51 -9.11 -18.43
N GLU A 15 -2.41 -9.18 -17.11
CA GLU A 15 -3.36 -9.86 -16.25
C GLU A 15 -3.78 -8.93 -15.10
N LEU A 16 -5.04 -9.02 -14.70
CA LEU A 16 -5.60 -8.28 -13.58
C LEU A 16 -5.40 -9.09 -12.30
N LEU A 17 -4.87 -8.44 -11.27
CA LEU A 17 -4.75 -9.02 -9.94
C LEU A 17 -5.45 -8.11 -8.92
N SER A 18 -6.40 -8.68 -8.20
CA SER A 18 -7.22 -7.99 -7.22
C SER A 18 -7.13 -8.68 -5.86
N VAL A 19 -7.14 -7.90 -4.77
CA VAL A 19 -7.08 -8.42 -3.40
C VAL A 19 -8.41 -8.17 -2.71
N ASP A 20 -9.12 -9.20 -2.29
CA ASP A 20 -10.33 -9.07 -1.48
C ASP A 20 -9.97 -9.01 0.01
N GLU A 21 -10.07 -7.82 0.60
CA GLU A 21 -9.81 -7.63 2.02
C GLU A 21 -10.97 -8.07 2.93
N GLY A 22 -12.16 -8.32 2.38
CA GLY A 22 -13.37 -8.64 3.14
C GLY A 22 -13.87 -7.46 3.97
N ILE A 23 -14.02 -6.28 3.33
CA ILE A 23 -14.65 -5.09 3.93
C ILE A 23 -16.07 -4.96 3.40
N THR A 24 -17.05 -5.22 4.26
CA THR A 24 -18.48 -5.23 3.87
C THR A 24 -18.94 -3.84 3.44
N GLY A 25 -19.69 -3.76 2.33
CA GLY A 25 -20.27 -2.50 1.84
C GLY A 25 -19.24 -1.53 1.22
N TYR A 26 -18.03 -2.00 0.98
CA TYR A 26 -16.98 -1.29 0.25
C TYR A 26 -16.37 -2.19 -0.81
N ARG A 27 -15.92 -3.39 -0.41
CA ARG A 27 -15.18 -4.26 -1.32
C ARG A 27 -16.09 -4.97 -2.31
N ASP A 28 -17.31 -5.30 -1.90
CA ASP A 28 -18.34 -5.94 -2.73
C ASP A 28 -18.53 -5.19 -4.06
N ASP A 29 -18.91 -3.91 -3.98
CA ASP A 29 -19.12 -3.05 -5.14
C ASP A 29 -17.84 -2.88 -5.98
N SER A 30 -16.70 -2.70 -5.32
CA SER A 30 -15.44 -2.51 -6.04
C SER A 30 -15.00 -3.78 -6.80
N LEU A 31 -15.32 -4.98 -6.30
CA LEU A 31 -15.04 -6.24 -6.98
C LEU A 31 -15.96 -6.45 -8.17
N GLU A 32 -17.21 -5.98 -8.11
CA GLU A 32 -18.10 -5.97 -9.28
C GLU A 32 -17.53 -5.12 -10.41
N THR A 33 -17.03 -3.90 -10.12
CA THR A 33 -16.36 -3.07 -11.13
C THR A 33 -15.12 -3.76 -11.72
N VAL A 34 -14.33 -4.47 -10.89
CA VAL A 34 -13.16 -5.21 -11.40
C VAL A 34 -13.58 -6.38 -12.31
N LYS A 35 -14.67 -7.09 -11.99
CA LYS A 35 -15.24 -8.13 -12.87
C LYS A 35 -15.75 -7.56 -14.20
N LYS A 36 -16.43 -6.41 -14.17
CA LYS A 36 -16.84 -5.69 -15.40
C LYS A 36 -15.64 -5.27 -16.24
N ASN A 37 -14.57 -4.82 -15.59
CA ASN A 37 -13.31 -4.48 -16.26
C ASN A 37 -12.63 -5.70 -16.89
N GLN A 38 -12.68 -6.88 -16.24
CA GLN A 38 -12.21 -8.14 -16.82
C GLN A 38 -12.93 -8.43 -18.14
N GLU A 39 -14.26 -8.34 -18.16
CA GLU A 39 -15.07 -8.58 -19.35
C GLU A 39 -14.80 -7.53 -20.45
N THR A 40 -14.75 -6.25 -20.07
CA THR A 40 -14.55 -5.12 -20.98
C THR A 40 -13.19 -5.16 -21.66
N TYR A 41 -12.12 -5.39 -20.88
CA TYR A 41 -10.75 -5.41 -21.39
C TYR A 41 -10.31 -6.78 -21.89
N GLN A 42 -11.11 -7.82 -21.66
CA GLN A 42 -10.80 -9.21 -22.01
C GLN A 42 -9.44 -9.67 -21.45
N LEU A 43 -9.16 -9.27 -20.21
CA LEU A 43 -7.93 -9.63 -19.50
C LEU A 43 -8.24 -10.70 -18.45
N PRO A 44 -7.39 -11.72 -18.26
CA PRO A 44 -7.55 -12.66 -17.14
C PRO A 44 -7.55 -11.93 -15.81
N LEU A 45 -8.42 -12.34 -14.88
CA LEU A 45 -8.51 -11.79 -13.54
C LEU A 45 -8.25 -12.87 -12.49
N THR A 46 -7.29 -12.62 -11.61
CA THR A 46 -7.09 -13.39 -10.38
C THR A 46 -7.49 -12.54 -9.18
N ILE A 47 -8.33 -13.10 -8.31
CA ILE A 47 -8.72 -12.48 -7.04
C ILE A 47 -8.14 -13.34 -5.92
N VAL A 48 -7.39 -12.72 -5.01
CA VAL A 48 -6.89 -13.37 -3.78
C VAL A 48 -7.56 -12.75 -2.57
N SER A 49 -8.08 -13.56 -1.63
CA SER A 49 -8.80 -13.03 -0.47
C SER A 49 -7.95 -13.08 0.80
N TYR A 50 -8.14 -12.13 1.71
CA TYR A 50 -7.54 -12.19 3.04
C TYR A 50 -8.05 -13.38 3.84
N LYS A 51 -9.32 -13.75 3.64
CA LYS A 51 -9.94 -14.88 4.33
C LYS A 51 -9.20 -16.18 4.01
N ASP A 52 -8.88 -16.42 2.74
CA ASP A 52 -8.17 -17.63 2.31
C ASP A 52 -6.68 -17.56 2.65
N LEU A 53 -6.05 -16.39 2.49
CA LEU A 53 -4.61 -16.24 2.69
C LEU A 53 -4.17 -16.22 4.15
N TYR A 54 -5.03 -15.69 5.02
CA TYR A 54 -4.69 -15.37 6.41
C TYR A 54 -5.70 -15.91 7.43
N GLY A 55 -6.88 -16.38 7.02
CA GLY A 55 -7.96 -16.79 7.92
C GLY A 55 -8.80 -15.63 8.48
N TRP A 56 -8.46 -14.39 8.12
CA TRP A 56 -9.03 -13.17 8.67
C TRP A 56 -9.54 -12.24 7.56
N THR A 57 -10.70 -11.62 7.75
CA THR A 57 -11.10 -10.44 6.98
C THR A 57 -10.68 -9.16 7.68
N MET A 58 -10.68 -8.03 6.96
CA MET A 58 -10.45 -6.73 7.58
C MET A 58 -11.53 -6.36 8.58
N ASP A 59 -12.79 -6.73 8.34
CA ASP A 59 -13.87 -6.50 9.31
C ASP A 59 -13.64 -7.27 10.62
N GLU A 60 -13.18 -8.53 10.53
CA GLU A 60 -12.81 -9.33 11.70
C GLU A 60 -11.61 -8.73 12.46
N ILE A 61 -10.60 -8.25 11.72
CA ILE A 61 -9.43 -7.59 12.31
C ILE A 61 -9.84 -6.31 13.05
N VAL A 62 -10.65 -5.45 12.43
CA VAL A 62 -11.13 -4.19 13.01
C VAL A 62 -11.96 -4.43 14.27
N LYS A 63 -12.77 -5.49 14.32
CA LYS A 63 -13.50 -5.88 15.55
C LYS A 63 -12.56 -6.15 16.74
N ILE A 64 -11.34 -6.65 16.49
CA ILE A 64 -10.36 -6.96 17.54
C ILE A 64 -9.51 -5.75 17.92
N ILE A 65 -8.97 -5.03 16.93
CA ILE A 65 -7.97 -3.97 17.17
C ILE A 65 -8.59 -2.56 17.26
N GLY A 66 -9.85 -2.42 16.85
CA GLY A 66 -10.54 -1.15 16.70
C GLY A 66 -10.17 -0.38 15.42
N LEU A 67 -10.58 0.88 15.37
CA LEU A 67 -10.39 1.75 14.19
C LEU A 67 -8.99 2.38 14.09
N THR A 68 -8.16 2.20 15.12
CA THR A 68 -6.80 2.74 15.13
C THR A 68 -5.82 1.72 14.57
N ASN A 69 -4.94 2.14 13.65
CA ASN A 69 -3.90 1.31 13.03
C ASN A 69 -4.39 0.15 12.14
N ASN A 70 -5.69 0.05 11.82
CA ASN A 70 -6.21 -0.98 10.90
C ASN A 70 -5.55 -0.92 9.51
N CYS A 71 -5.24 0.28 9.02
CA CYS A 71 -4.56 0.50 7.75
C CYS A 71 -3.13 -0.07 7.74
N THR A 72 -2.50 -0.22 8.91
CA THR A 72 -1.20 -0.89 9.03
C THR A 72 -1.32 -2.38 8.75
N PHE A 73 -2.34 -3.04 9.31
CA PHE A 73 -2.63 -4.46 9.03
C PHE A 73 -3.00 -4.63 7.56
N CYS A 74 -3.96 -3.84 7.08
CA CYS A 74 -4.39 -3.88 5.69
C CYS A 74 -3.23 -3.66 4.71
N GLY A 75 -2.40 -2.64 4.89
CA GLY A 75 -1.29 -2.36 3.98
C GLY A 75 -0.23 -3.46 3.96
N VAL A 76 0.07 -4.08 5.11
CA VAL A 76 1.04 -5.19 5.20
C VAL A 76 0.49 -6.45 4.53
N PHE A 77 -0.76 -6.81 4.81
CA PHE A 77 -1.42 -7.97 4.22
C PHE A 77 -1.68 -7.79 2.71
N ARG A 78 -2.05 -6.59 2.26
CA ARG A 78 -2.27 -6.28 0.84
C ARG A 78 -0.99 -6.47 0.04
N ARG A 79 0.13 -5.97 0.57
CA ARG A 79 1.43 -6.10 -0.10
C ARG A 79 1.81 -7.56 -0.30
N GLN A 80 1.70 -8.37 0.75
CA GLN A 80 2.00 -9.80 0.70
C GLN A 80 0.98 -10.57 -0.16
N ALA A 81 -0.30 -10.20 -0.14
CA ALA A 81 -1.33 -10.81 -0.97
C ALA A 81 -1.07 -10.56 -2.45
N LEU A 82 -0.66 -9.34 -2.83
CA LEU A 82 -0.24 -9.03 -4.19
C LEU A 82 0.99 -9.85 -4.61
N ASP A 83 1.99 -10.03 -3.74
CA ASP A 83 3.15 -10.87 -4.05
C ASP A 83 2.73 -12.33 -4.27
N ARG A 84 1.85 -12.86 -3.41
CA ARG A 84 1.29 -14.22 -3.53
C ARG A 84 0.52 -14.41 -4.83
N GLY A 85 -0.39 -13.50 -5.13
CA GLY A 85 -1.19 -13.55 -6.34
C GLY A 85 -0.35 -13.44 -7.61
N ALA A 86 0.65 -12.55 -7.62
CA ALA A 86 1.56 -12.40 -8.75
C ALA A 86 2.41 -13.65 -9.01
N ILE A 87 2.88 -14.32 -7.95
CA ILE A 87 3.59 -15.61 -8.08
C ILE A 87 2.65 -16.70 -8.63
N GLN A 88 1.39 -16.74 -8.17
CA GLN A 88 0.39 -17.71 -8.65
C GLN A 88 0.15 -17.59 -10.16
N ILE A 89 0.08 -16.37 -10.68
CA ILE A 89 -0.09 -16.10 -12.13
C ILE A 89 1.24 -16.07 -12.89
N ARG A 90 2.38 -16.33 -12.22
CA ARG A 90 3.73 -16.27 -12.80
C ARG A 90 4.06 -14.94 -13.47
N ALA A 91 3.61 -13.83 -12.88
CA ALA A 91 3.88 -12.49 -13.38
C ALA A 91 5.36 -12.13 -13.21
N ASP A 92 5.94 -11.49 -14.23
CA ASP A 92 7.31 -10.97 -14.16
C ASP A 92 7.42 -9.66 -13.38
N LYS A 93 6.34 -8.85 -13.36
CA LYS A 93 6.30 -7.51 -12.77
C LYS A 93 4.89 -7.19 -12.27
N ILE A 94 4.79 -6.40 -11.20
CA ILE A 94 3.51 -5.81 -10.76
C ILE A 94 3.46 -4.35 -11.18
N LEU A 95 2.38 -3.92 -11.82
CA LEU A 95 2.10 -2.50 -12.05
C LEU A 95 1.03 -2.02 -11.06
N THR A 96 1.25 -0.86 -10.47
CA THR A 96 0.31 -0.25 -9.52
C THR A 96 -0.08 1.14 -9.96
N GLY A 97 -1.30 1.56 -9.64
CA GLY A 97 -1.86 2.85 -10.04
C GLY A 97 -1.39 4.05 -9.22
N HIS A 98 -0.25 3.97 -8.50
CA HIS A 98 0.24 5.10 -7.70
C HIS A 98 0.55 6.28 -8.62
N ASN A 99 -0.07 7.42 -8.33
CA ASN A 99 0.00 8.66 -9.10
C ASN A 99 1.00 9.67 -8.49
N ALA A 100 1.13 10.87 -9.06
CA ALA A 100 2.04 11.89 -8.56
C ALA A 100 1.71 12.33 -7.13
N ASP A 101 0.42 12.55 -6.82
CA ASP A 101 -0.07 12.92 -5.49
C ASP A 101 0.32 11.85 -4.44
N ASP A 102 0.11 10.57 -4.74
CA ASP A 102 0.48 9.45 -3.86
C ASP A 102 1.98 9.44 -3.52
N ILE A 103 2.82 9.79 -4.48
CA ILE A 103 4.27 9.82 -4.34
C ILE A 103 4.70 11.05 -3.55
N ALA A 104 4.13 12.23 -3.82
CA ALA A 104 4.37 13.44 -3.04
C ALA A 104 3.95 13.26 -1.57
N GLU A 105 2.77 12.67 -1.31
CA GLU A 105 2.33 12.28 0.04
C GLU A 105 3.36 11.35 0.71
N THR A 106 3.84 10.35 -0.02
CA THR A 106 4.82 9.38 0.51
C THR A 106 6.15 10.05 0.84
N VAL A 107 6.65 10.93 -0.03
CA VAL A 107 7.85 11.75 0.20
C VAL A 107 7.69 12.56 1.48
N TYR A 108 6.62 13.33 1.58
CA TYR A 108 6.38 14.22 2.71
C TYR A 108 6.20 13.45 4.03
N MET A 109 5.46 12.33 4.00
CA MET A 109 5.32 11.43 5.14
C MET A 109 6.66 10.87 5.64
N ASN A 110 7.60 10.55 4.74
CA ASN A 110 8.91 10.02 5.13
C ASN A 110 9.80 11.12 5.70
N ILE A 111 9.73 12.35 5.17
CA ILE A 111 10.41 13.52 5.74
C ILE A 111 9.94 13.77 7.17
N LEU A 112 8.62 13.85 7.40
CA LEU A 112 8.05 14.10 8.73
C LEU A 112 8.39 13.02 9.77
N ARG A 113 8.61 11.78 9.31
CA ARG A 113 9.01 10.65 10.18
C ARG A 113 10.52 10.54 10.39
N GLY A 114 11.32 11.31 9.64
CA GLY A 114 12.77 11.13 9.61
C GLY A 114 13.21 9.77 9.02
N ASP A 115 12.38 9.14 8.18
CA ASP A 115 12.70 7.85 7.54
C ASP A 115 13.44 8.10 6.21
N PHE A 116 14.68 8.56 6.32
CA PHE A 116 15.54 8.88 5.18
C PHE A 116 15.81 7.66 4.27
N PHE A 117 15.78 6.45 4.82
CA PHE A 117 15.94 5.21 4.02
C PHE A 117 14.82 5.01 3.02
N ARG A 118 13.58 5.21 3.47
CA ARG A 118 12.43 5.12 2.57
C ARG A 118 12.37 6.31 1.63
N LEU A 119 12.80 7.49 2.08
CA LEU A 119 12.85 8.68 1.25
C LEU A 119 13.69 8.45 -0.01
N ALA A 120 14.90 7.89 0.12
CA ALA A 120 15.80 7.59 -1.00
C ALA A 120 15.18 6.71 -2.09
N LYS A 121 14.23 5.84 -1.73
CA LYS A 121 13.66 4.84 -2.65
C LYS A 121 12.21 5.13 -3.07
N CYS A 122 11.51 5.99 -2.34
CA CYS A 122 10.06 6.15 -2.54
C CYS A 122 9.70 6.79 -3.89
N VAL A 123 10.63 7.58 -4.46
CA VAL A 123 10.50 8.21 -5.78
C VAL A 123 10.95 7.31 -6.93
N GLU A 124 11.47 6.11 -6.70
CA GLU A 124 11.79 5.21 -7.82
C GLU A 124 10.51 4.83 -8.58
N ILE A 125 10.56 4.97 -9.91
CA ILE A 125 9.47 4.54 -10.80
C ILE A 125 9.30 3.02 -10.79
N MET A 126 10.42 2.30 -10.64
CA MET A 126 10.51 0.86 -10.54
C MET A 126 11.25 0.51 -9.26
N THR A 127 10.51 -0.03 -8.29
CA THR A 127 11.08 -0.50 -7.01
C THR A 127 11.35 -2.00 -7.06
N GLY A 128 12.42 -2.45 -6.39
CA GLY A 128 12.75 -3.88 -6.32
C GLY A 128 13.26 -4.46 -7.64
N ARG A 129 14.00 -3.67 -8.43
CA ARG A 129 14.56 -4.07 -9.74
C ARG A 129 15.39 -5.35 -9.69
N ASP A 130 16.18 -5.52 -8.62
CA ASP A 130 17.03 -6.70 -8.42
C ASP A 130 16.30 -7.84 -7.69
N GLY A 131 15.01 -7.66 -7.39
CA GLY A 131 14.16 -8.65 -6.74
C GLY A 131 13.46 -9.57 -7.75
N PRO A 132 12.82 -10.65 -7.27
CA PRO A 132 12.11 -11.61 -8.10
C PRO A 132 10.82 -11.03 -8.69
N LEU A 133 10.31 -9.92 -8.14
CA LEU A 133 9.06 -9.32 -8.57
C LEU A 133 9.10 -7.79 -8.48
N PRO A 134 9.71 -7.12 -9.47
CA PRO A 134 9.78 -5.67 -9.53
C PRO A 134 8.39 -5.03 -9.62
N ARG A 135 8.24 -3.85 -9.01
CA ARG A 135 6.98 -3.10 -9.02
C ARG A 135 7.13 -1.77 -9.73
N GLY A 136 6.27 -1.52 -10.71
CA GLY A 136 6.23 -0.29 -11.50
C GLY A 136 5.06 0.62 -11.13
N LYS A 137 5.28 1.92 -11.34
CA LYS A 137 4.30 2.99 -11.12
C LYS A 137 4.18 3.84 -12.40
N PRO A 138 3.39 3.41 -13.38
CA PRO A 138 3.28 4.11 -14.66
C PRO A 138 2.80 5.56 -14.54
N PHE A 139 2.03 5.88 -13.50
CA PHE A 139 1.46 7.21 -13.27
C PHE A 139 2.28 8.11 -12.34
N LYS A 140 3.56 7.78 -12.07
CA LYS A 140 4.42 8.54 -11.15
C LYS A 140 4.41 10.07 -11.38
N TYR A 141 4.32 10.51 -12.63
CA TYR A 141 4.33 11.94 -12.99
C TYR A 141 2.97 12.45 -13.49
N THR A 142 1.89 11.71 -13.24
CA THR A 142 0.53 12.09 -13.63
C THR A 142 -0.28 12.44 -12.39
N TYR A 143 -0.91 13.61 -12.39
CA TYR A 143 -1.70 14.06 -11.24
C TYR A 143 -2.98 13.25 -11.10
N GLU A 144 -3.47 13.07 -9.88
CA GLU A 144 -4.73 12.38 -9.60
C GLU A 144 -5.89 13.01 -10.39
N LYS A 145 -5.99 14.34 -10.38
CA LYS A 145 -7.03 15.09 -11.12
C LYS A 145 -7.00 14.82 -12.63
N GLU A 146 -5.83 14.60 -13.21
CA GLU A 146 -5.67 14.31 -14.64
C GLU A 146 -6.13 12.89 -14.96
N ILE A 147 -5.82 11.92 -14.08
CA ILE A 147 -6.28 10.54 -14.20
C ILE A 147 -7.81 10.48 -14.09
N VAL A 148 -8.39 11.16 -13.10
CA VAL A 148 -9.85 11.24 -12.92
C VAL A 148 -10.51 11.92 -14.12
N MET A 149 -9.95 13.04 -14.60
CA MET A 149 -10.45 13.72 -15.80
C MET A 149 -10.41 12.82 -17.03
N TYR A 150 -9.32 12.07 -17.22
CA TYR A 150 -9.18 11.11 -18.31
C TYR A 150 -10.20 9.97 -18.20
N ALA A 151 -10.37 9.40 -17.00
CA ALA A 151 -11.35 8.33 -16.75
C ALA A 151 -12.78 8.80 -17.05
N HIS A 152 -13.15 10.01 -16.61
CA HIS A 152 -14.44 10.60 -16.90
C HIS A 152 -14.63 10.87 -18.40
N PHE A 153 -13.64 11.48 -19.07
CA PHE A 153 -13.68 11.76 -20.51
C PHE A 153 -13.82 10.47 -21.34
N LYS A 154 -13.11 9.41 -20.95
CA LYS A 154 -13.18 8.10 -21.60
C LYS A 154 -14.36 7.24 -21.13
N LYS A 155 -15.15 7.71 -20.16
CA LYS A 155 -16.26 6.98 -19.54
C LYS A 155 -15.84 5.58 -19.08
N LEU A 156 -14.67 5.50 -18.44
CA LEU A 156 -14.18 4.24 -17.88
C LEU A 156 -15.05 3.83 -16.68
N ASP A 157 -15.25 2.52 -16.49
CA ASP A 157 -15.89 2.01 -15.28
C ASP A 157 -14.86 1.95 -14.14
N TYR A 158 -15.05 2.81 -13.14
CA TYR A 158 -14.17 2.89 -11.98
C TYR A 158 -14.98 3.07 -10.69
N PHE A 159 -14.44 2.53 -9.60
CA PHE A 159 -15.00 2.65 -8.28
C PHE A 159 -14.31 3.80 -7.52
N SER A 160 -15.09 4.78 -7.07
CA SER A 160 -14.57 6.02 -6.47
C SER A 160 -14.87 6.18 -4.98
N THR A 161 -15.57 5.24 -4.36
CA THR A 161 -15.86 5.31 -2.92
C THR A 161 -14.57 5.10 -2.15
N GLU A 162 -14.33 5.92 -1.13
CA GLU A 162 -13.20 5.74 -0.21
C GLU A 162 -13.49 4.63 0.81
N CYS A 163 -12.42 4.04 1.36
CA CYS A 163 -12.55 2.98 2.35
C CYS A 163 -13.11 3.52 3.66
N ILE A 164 -14.12 2.86 4.24
CA ILE A 164 -14.73 3.26 5.53
C ILE A 164 -13.73 3.29 6.71
N TYR A 165 -12.58 2.63 6.57
CA TYR A 165 -11.52 2.59 7.58
C TYR A 165 -10.35 3.55 7.33
N SER A 166 -10.30 4.24 6.18
CA SER A 166 -9.23 5.21 5.88
C SER A 166 -9.31 6.57 6.58
N PRO A 167 -10.46 7.10 7.10
CA PRO A 167 -10.51 8.46 7.65
C PRO A 167 -9.51 8.76 8.77
N ASN A 168 -9.15 7.75 9.58
CA ASN A 168 -8.19 7.91 10.68
C ASN A 168 -6.72 7.66 10.26
N ALA A 169 -6.46 7.49 8.97
CA ALA A 169 -5.11 7.22 8.48
C ALA A 169 -4.27 8.50 8.44
N TYR A 170 -3.03 8.42 8.96
CA TYR A 170 -2.09 9.55 8.98
C TYR A 170 -1.86 10.21 7.61
N ARG A 171 -1.99 9.43 6.53
CA ARG A 171 -1.86 9.92 5.15
C ARG A 171 -2.90 11.01 4.81
N GLY A 172 -4.10 10.95 5.39
CA GLY A 172 -5.15 11.96 5.16
C GLY A 172 -4.70 13.37 5.52
N TYR A 173 -4.06 13.55 6.67
CA TYR A 173 -3.54 14.87 7.09
C TYR A 173 -2.45 15.40 6.17
N VAL A 174 -1.58 14.52 5.66
CA VAL A 174 -0.53 14.93 4.70
C VAL A 174 -1.14 15.31 3.35
N ARG A 175 -2.16 14.58 2.90
CA ARG A 175 -2.90 14.90 1.68
C ARG A 175 -3.54 16.27 1.75
N GLU A 176 -4.23 16.59 2.85
CA GLU A 176 -4.84 17.92 3.05
C GLU A 176 -3.81 19.03 2.98
N LEU A 177 -2.68 18.87 3.68
CA LEU A 177 -1.59 19.84 3.62
C LEU A 177 -1.01 20.03 2.21
N ILE A 178 -0.79 18.94 1.46
CA ILE A 178 -0.28 19.02 0.09
C ILE A 178 -1.30 19.72 -0.83
N LYS A 179 -2.60 19.49 -0.65
CA LYS A 179 -3.66 20.17 -1.41
C LYS A 179 -3.66 21.68 -1.14
N ASP A 180 -3.48 22.09 0.11
CA ASP A 180 -3.38 23.53 0.46
C ASP A 180 -2.14 24.19 -0.20
N LEU A 181 -1.01 23.47 -0.24
CA LEU A 181 0.19 23.93 -0.93
C LEU A 181 0.01 23.99 -2.45
N GLU A 182 -0.64 22.98 -3.05
CA GLU A 182 -0.95 22.93 -4.49
C GLU A 182 -1.88 24.08 -4.90
N ALA A 183 -2.88 24.41 -4.08
CA ALA A 183 -3.77 25.54 -4.31
C ALA A 183 -3.03 26.89 -4.38
N THR A 184 -1.94 27.02 -3.63
CA THR A 184 -1.07 28.20 -3.66
C THR A 184 -0.10 28.16 -4.84
N ARG A 185 0.48 26.99 -5.12
CA ARG A 185 1.44 26.76 -6.22
C ARG A 185 1.12 25.44 -6.91
N PRO A 186 0.55 25.47 -8.15
CA PRO A 186 0.12 24.25 -8.84
C PRO A 186 1.22 23.21 -9.07
N SER A 187 2.49 23.62 -9.17
CA SER A 187 3.61 22.71 -9.39
C SER A 187 4.08 21.97 -8.13
N THR A 188 3.51 22.26 -6.95
CA THR A 188 3.94 21.72 -5.66
C THR A 188 4.15 20.21 -5.67
N ILE A 189 3.22 19.44 -6.23
CA ILE A 189 3.29 17.97 -6.23
C ILE A 189 4.53 17.48 -6.97
N ILE A 190 4.75 17.98 -8.19
CA ILE A 190 5.92 17.59 -9.01
C ILE A 190 7.21 18.18 -8.42
N ASP A 191 7.17 19.39 -7.88
CA ASP A 191 8.33 20.03 -7.23
C ASP A 191 8.78 19.20 -6.01
N ILE A 192 7.86 18.64 -5.22
CA ILE A 192 8.17 17.71 -4.11
C ILE A 192 8.87 16.44 -4.64
N ILE A 193 8.37 15.86 -5.74
CA ILE A 193 8.96 14.66 -6.34
C ILE A 193 10.38 14.95 -6.83
N HIS A 194 10.57 15.98 -7.65
CA HIS A 194 11.88 16.37 -8.19
C HIS A 194 12.86 16.75 -7.09
N SER A 195 12.40 17.42 -6.04
CA SER A 195 13.22 17.73 -4.86
C SER A 195 13.72 16.44 -4.22
N ALA A 196 12.84 15.46 -4.01
CA ALA A 196 13.22 14.18 -3.44
C ALA A 196 14.12 13.32 -4.35
N GLU A 197 13.98 13.43 -5.68
CA GLU A 197 14.90 12.80 -6.64
C GLU A 197 16.31 13.42 -6.61
N SER A 198 16.38 14.72 -6.32
CA SER A 198 17.64 15.46 -6.23
C SER A 198 18.32 15.31 -4.87
N LEU A 199 17.66 14.70 -3.88
CA LEU A 199 18.25 14.45 -2.57
C LEU A 199 19.22 13.27 -2.66
N GLU A 200 20.52 13.57 -2.59
CA GLU A 200 21.55 12.58 -2.34
C GLU A 200 21.56 12.22 -0.86
N ILE A 201 21.02 11.06 -0.52
CA ILE A 201 21.08 10.52 0.84
C ILE A 201 22.27 9.59 0.90
N ASP A 202 23.27 9.94 1.72
CA ASP A 202 24.40 9.06 2.00
C ASP A 202 23.90 7.79 2.69
N THR A 203 23.85 6.71 1.91
CA THR A 203 23.45 5.39 2.39
C THR A 203 24.65 4.55 2.83
N SER A 204 25.89 5.06 2.69
CA SER A 204 27.11 4.32 3.02
C SER A 204 27.26 4.08 4.54
N THR A 205 26.75 5.00 5.35
CA THR A 205 26.80 4.93 6.81
C THR A 205 25.76 3.96 7.40
N VAL A 206 24.86 3.41 6.59
CA VAL A 206 23.77 2.58 7.10
C VAL A 206 23.61 1.26 6.34
N LYS A 207 23.60 0.17 7.10
CA LYS A 207 23.37 -1.18 6.56
C LYS A 207 21.97 -1.28 5.97
N MET A 208 21.89 -1.37 4.66
CA MET A 208 20.67 -1.76 3.97
C MET A 208 20.21 -3.14 4.43
N PRO A 209 18.94 -3.31 4.85
CA PRO A 209 18.43 -4.63 5.19
C PRO A 209 18.54 -5.56 3.98
N LYS A 210 19.16 -6.73 4.19
CA LYS A 210 19.27 -7.77 3.17
C LYS A 210 17.90 -8.41 2.97
N LEU A 211 17.52 -8.59 1.71
CA LEU A 211 16.33 -9.35 1.35
C LEU A 211 16.60 -10.83 1.61
N MET A 212 15.69 -11.48 2.32
CA MET A 212 15.74 -12.89 2.65
C MET A 212 14.34 -13.51 2.66
N ALA A 213 14.26 -14.84 2.64
CA ALA A 213 13.00 -15.56 2.79
C ALA A 213 12.59 -15.60 4.28
N CYS A 214 11.33 -15.30 4.57
CA CYS A 214 10.75 -15.44 5.89
C CYS A 214 10.80 -16.90 6.33
N THR A 215 11.32 -17.18 7.52
CA THR A 215 11.42 -18.56 8.06
C THR A 215 10.07 -19.25 8.22
N ARG A 216 8.97 -18.49 8.42
CA ARG A 216 7.61 -19.02 8.62
C ARG A 216 6.83 -19.25 7.34
N CYS A 217 6.86 -18.29 6.40
CA CYS A 217 6.02 -18.32 5.20
C CYS A 217 6.80 -18.34 3.90
N GLN A 218 8.14 -18.30 3.95
CA GLN A 218 9.06 -18.31 2.81
C GLN A 218 8.93 -17.13 1.82
N PHE A 219 8.05 -16.17 2.10
CA PHE A 219 7.95 -14.91 1.33
C PHE A 219 9.04 -13.91 1.69
N MET A 220 9.30 -12.99 0.76
CA MET A 220 10.31 -11.95 0.88
C MET A 220 10.15 -11.11 2.15
N SER A 221 11.26 -10.93 2.86
CA SER A 221 11.34 -10.12 4.06
C SER A 221 12.72 -9.48 4.24
N SER A 222 12.77 -8.46 5.09
CA SER A 222 13.99 -7.83 5.60
C SER A 222 14.39 -8.33 6.99
N ASN A 223 13.60 -9.23 7.59
CA ASN A 223 13.80 -9.83 8.90
C ASN A 223 13.57 -11.35 8.82
N ASP A 224 14.03 -12.12 9.82
CA ASP A 224 13.82 -13.57 9.89
C ASP A 224 12.35 -13.98 9.83
N VAL A 225 11.48 -13.21 10.48
CA VAL A 225 10.02 -13.36 10.41
C VAL A 225 9.42 -12.09 9.83
N CYS A 226 8.65 -12.23 8.76
CA CYS A 226 8.06 -11.08 8.09
C CYS A 226 6.97 -10.40 8.93
N LYS A 227 6.77 -9.09 8.70
CA LYS A 227 5.80 -8.30 9.46
C LYS A 227 4.37 -8.87 9.37
N ALA A 228 4.00 -9.46 8.23
CA ALA A 228 2.69 -10.12 8.09
C ALA A 228 2.55 -11.30 9.07
N CYS A 229 3.55 -12.18 9.16
CA CYS A 229 3.54 -13.30 10.12
C CYS A 229 3.51 -12.82 11.58
N VAL A 230 4.22 -11.75 11.91
CA VAL A 230 4.19 -11.16 13.27
C VAL A 230 2.81 -10.61 13.60
N LEU A 231 2.18 -9.87 12.68
CA LEU A 231 0.84 -9.33 12.87
C LEU A 231 -0.21 -10.44 12.98
N LEU A 232 -0.10 -11.48 12.14
CA LEU A 232 -0.99 -12.63 12.14
C LEU A 232 -0.91 -13.43 13.46
N GLU A 233 0.30 -13.66 13.96
CA GLU A 233 0.49 -14.28 15.28
C GLU A 233 -0.12 -13.42 16.39
N GLY A 234 0.04 -12.09 16.33
CA GLY A 234 -0.60 -11.17 17.26
C GLY A 234 -2.12 -11.27 17.27
N LEU A 235 -2.75 -11.46 16.11
CA LEU A 235 -4.19 -11.68 15.98
C LEU A 235 -4.61 -13.04 16.56
N ASN A 236 -3.91 -14.11 16.19
CA ASN A 236 -4.25 -15.48 16.60
C ASN A 236 -4.02 -15.74 18.10
N THR A 237 -3.12 -14.98 18.75
CA THR A 237 -2.80 -15.12 20.17
C THR A 237 -3.45 -14.06 21.07
N GLY A 238 -4.19 -13.11 20.48
CA GLY A 238 -4.77 -11.97 21.22
C GLY A 238 -3.75 -10.92 21.69
N LYS A 239 -2.46 -11.04 21.33
CA LYS A 239 -1.37 -10.13 21.74
C LYS A 239 -1.09 -9.03 20.68
N THR A 240 -2.14 -8.46 20.10
CA THR A 240 -2.05 -7.52 18.96
C THR A 240 -1.21 -6.27 19.26
N ARG A 241 -1.24 -5.75 20.49
CA ARG A 241 -0.46 -4.55 20.89
C ARG A 241 1.05 -4.79 20.86
N GLN A 242 1.50 -5.97 21.30
CA GLN A 242 2.91 -6.35 21.30
C GLN A 242 3.42 -6.57 19.86
N ALA A 243 2.60 -7.18 18.99
CA ALA A 243 2.92 -7.37 17.57
C ALA A 243 3.09 -6.06 16.78
N MET A 244 2.47 -4.96 17.23
CA MET A 244 2.63 -3.62 16.66
C MET A 244 3.89 -2.88 17.15
N GLY A 245 4.66 -3.45 18.08
CA GLY A 245 5.88 -2.82 18.61
C GLY A 245 5.64 -1.72 19.65
N ARG A 246 4.42 -1.62 20.23
CA ARG A 246 4.15 -0.72 21.36
C ARG A 246 4.43 -1.47 22.66
N LYS A 247 5.36 -0.96 23.47
CA LYS A 247 5.55 -1.43 24.87
C LYS A 247 4.26 -1.16 25.65
N GLU A 248 3.89 -2.07 26.54
CA GLU A 248 2.82 -1.83 27.51
C GLU A 248 3.19 -0.58 28.32
N VAL A 249 2.37 0.47 28.23
CA VAL A 249 2.42 1.54 29.21
C VAL A 249 1.91 0.91 30.50
N GLN A 250 2.82 0.56 31.42
CA GLN A 250 2.45 0.20 32.78
C GLN A 250 1.67 1.38 33.36
N SER A 251 0.37 1.21 33.57
CA SER A 251 -0.39 2.10 34.42
C SER A 251 0.15 1.94 35.84
N SER A 252 1.04 2.83 36.24
CA SER A 252 1.37 2.98 37.66
C SER A 252 0.09 3.40 38.38
N GLN A 253 -0.55 2.44 39.05
CA GLN A 253 -1.54 2.73 40.09
C GLN A 253 -0.83 3.53 41.17
N THR A 254 -0.98 4.86 41.13
CA THR A 254 -0.78 5.68 42.31
C THR A 254 -1.98 5.47 43.21
N ASP A 255 -1.86 4.48 44.08
CA ASP A 255 -2.70 4.35 45.27
C ASP A 255 -2.59 5.65 46.08
N LYS A 256 -3.62 6.49 45.97
CA LYS A 256 -3.91 7.51 46.99
C LYS A 256 -4.34 6.77 48.25
N LYS A 257 -3.38 6.37 49.08
CA LYS A 257 -3.62 6.14 50.51
C LYS A 257 -3.98 7.50 51.13
N ALA A 258 -5.28 7.75 51.22
CA ALA A 258 -5.81 8.62 52.25
C ALA A 258 -5.61 7.89 53.59
N THR A 259 -4.74 8.43 54.44
CA THR A 259 -4.70 8.08 55.85
C THR A 259 -4.54 9.36 56.66
N GLN A 260 -5.64 9.69 57.36
CA GLN A 260 -5.80 10.48 58.58
C GLN A 260 -5.23 11.91 58.63
#